data_AF-A0A453IDJ2-F1
#
_entry.id   AF-A0A453IDJ2-F1
#
_cell.length_a   1.000
_cell.length_b   1.000
_cell.length_c   1.000
_cell.angle_alpha   90.00
_cell.angle_beta   90.00
_cell.angle_gamma   90.00
#
_symmetry.space_group_name_H-M   'P 1'
#
loop_
_entity.id
_entity.type
_entity.pdbx_description
1 polymer ?
#
loop_
_entity_poly.entity_id
_entity_poly.type
_entity_poly.pdbx_seq_one_letter_code
_entity_poly.pdbx_strand_id
1 'polypeptide(L)' 'LYHIAQRKEVSVASVLQSIPLNIQFRRALVGPRWDTWLHLVRRLMEINLSDANDTISWKLMGSGVFTVKSMYTDLINTGD' A
#
# COMPACT_ATOMS: atom_id res chain seq x y z
N LEU A 1 14.36 -9.74 -7.54
CA LEU A 1 13.19 -9.90 -6.65
C LEU A 1 12.70 -8.48 -6.39
N TYR A 2 11.65 -7.91 -6.96
CA TYR A 2 10.29 -8.35 -7.19
C TYR A 2 9.71 -7.51 -8.36
N HIS A 3 8.87 -8.09 -9.21
CA HIS A 3 8.12 -7.34 -10.22
C HIS A 3 6.64 -7.46 -9.83
N ILE A 4 6.20 -6.58 -8.92
CA ILE A 4 4.85 -6.60 -8.34
C ILE A 4 3.82 -5.98 -9.30
N ALA A 5 4.24 -5.18 -10.28
CA ALA A 5 3.32 -4.53 -11.20
C ALA A 5 3.20 -5.31 -12.51
N GLN A 6 2.08 -6.03 -12.68
CA GLN A 6 1.69 -6.56 -13.99
C GLN A 6 1.16 -5.45 -14.92
N ARG A 7 0.64 -4.36 -14.34
CA ARG A 7 0.25 -3.13 -15.03
C ARG A 7 0.86 -1.94 -14.30
N LYS A 8 1.62 -1.12 -15.03
CA LYS A 8 2.07 0.18 -14.54
C LYS A 8 0.87 1.13 -14.56
N GLU A 9 0.87 2.14 -13.69
CA GLU A 9 -0.12 3.24 -13.70
C GLU A 9 -1.56 2.88 -13.31
N VAL A 10 -1.78 1.78 -12.57
CA VAL A 10 -3.12 1.45 -12.02
C VAL A 10 -3.25 2.01 -10.61
N SER A 11 -4.36 2.71 -10.32
CA SER A 11 -4.66 3.21 -8.98
C SER A 11 -5.19 2.11 -8.06
N VAL A 12 -5.00 2.29 -6.75
CA VAL A 12 -5.55 1.36 -5.73
C VAL A 12 -7.07 1.25 -5.85
N ALA A 13 -7.75 2.38 -6.10
CA ALA A 13 -9.20 2.41 -6.33
C ALA A 13 -9.63 1.51 -7.49
N SER A 14 -8.92 1.60 -8.63
CA SER A 14 -9.23 0.77 -9.80
C SER A 14 -9.04 -0.72 -9.53
N VAL A 15 -8.04 -1.11 -8.73
CA VAL A 15 -7.84 -2.51 -8.36
C VAL A 15 -8.96 -3.01 -7.44
N LEU A 16 -9.34 -2.23 -6.42
CA LEU A 16 -10.35 -2.62 -5.44
C LEU A 16 -11.78 -2.66 -6.00
N GLN A 17 -12.07 -1.95 -7.08
CA GLN A 17 -13.37 -1.99 -7.76
C GLN A 17 -13.64 -3.28 -8.56
N SER A 18 -12.63 -4.12 -8.79
CA SER A 18 -12.77 -5.33 -9.62
C SER A 18 -12.99 -6.60 -8.78
N ILE A 19 -13.94 -7.44 -9.20
CA ILE A 19 -14.19 -8.76 -8.60
C ILE A 19 -14.12 -9.84 -9.70
N PRO A 20 -13.14 -10.76 -9.69
CA PRO A 20 -12.01 -10.83 -8.75
C PRO A 20 -11.00 -9.68 -8.95
N LEU A 21 -10.24 -9.34 -7.91
CA LEU A 21 -9.21 -8.30 -7.96
C LEU A 21 -8.27 -8.51 -9.15
N ASN A 22 -7.93 -7.45 -9.88
CA ASN A 22 -6.99 -7.48 -11.01
C ASN A 22 -5.53 -7.66 -10.54
N ILE A 23 -5.24 -8.80 -9.92
CA ILE A 23 -3.95 -9.20 -9.37
C ILE A 23 -3.66 -10.61 -9.88
N GLN A 24 -2.50 -10.82 -10.49
CA GLN A 24 -2.06 -12.15 -10.93
C GLN A 24 -0.69 -12.47 -10.38
N PHE A 25 -0.50 -13.75 -10.07
CA PHE A 25 0.76 -14.28 -9.56
C PHE A 25 1.46 -15.09 -10.64
N ARG A 26 2.76 -14.88 -10.80
CA ARG A 26 3.59 -15.72 -11.69
C ARG A 26 3.63 -17.18 -11.24
N ARG A 27 3.50 -17.43 -9.94
CA ARG A 27 3.50 -18.76 -9.33
C ARG A 27 2.15 -19.04 -8.71
N ALA A 28 1.68 -20.27 -8.83
CA ALA A 28 0.47 -20.71 -8.14
C ALA A 28 0.64 -20.54 -6.62
N LEU A 29 -0.37 -19.97 -5.98
CA LEU A 29 -0.48 -19.95 -4.53
C LEU A 29 -1.15 -21.26 -4.11
N VAL A 30 -0.47 -22.02 -3.25
CA VAL A 30 -0.96 -23.32 -2.77
C VAL A 30 -0.78 -23.40 -1.25
N GLY A 31 -1.67 -24.16 -0.59
CA GLY A 31 -1.66 -24.36 0.85
C GLY A 31 -1.66 -23.03 1.62
N PRO A 32 -0.78 -22.85 2.64
CA PRO A 32 -0.81 -21.67 3.51
C PRO A 32 -0.73 -20.32 2.79
N ARG A 33 -0.10 -20.27 1.60
CA ARG A 33 -0.02 -19.04 0.80
C ARG A 33 -1.36 -18.66 0.17
N TRP A 34 -2.15 -19.65 -0.22
CA TRP A 34 -3.51 -19.44 -0.72
C TRP A 34 -4.43 -18.94 0.40
N ASP A 35 -4.32 -19.53 1.60
CA ASP A 35 -5.09 -19.08 2.75
C ASP A 35 -4.76 -17.64 3.14
N THR A 36 -3.48 -17.28 3.16
CA THR A 36 -3.03 -15.90 3.41
C THR A 36 -3.58 -14.94 2.37
N TRP A 37 -3.59 -15.34 1.10
CA TRP A 37 -4.19 -14.54 0.02
C TRP A 37 -5.69 -14.34 0.22
N LEU A 38 -6.45 -15.39 0.54
CA LEU A 38 -7.88 -15.26 0.84
C LEU A 38 -8.15 -14.36 2.04
N HIS A 39 -7.35 -14.44 3.09
CA HIS A 39 -7.45 -13.53 4.24
C HIS A 39 -7.19 -12.07 3.83
N LEU A 40 -6.18 -11.83 2.98
CA LEU A 40 -5.91 -10.50 2.46
C LEU A 40 -7.11 -9.98 1.63
N VAL A 41 -7.60 -10.77 0.67
CA VAL A 41 -8.74 -10.38 -0.18
C VAL A 41 -9.96 -10.02 0.67
N ARG A 42 -10.28 -10.81 1.69
CA ARG A 42 -11.39 -10.51 2.62
C ARG A 42 -11.22 -9.15 3.31
N ARG A 43 -10.04 -8.87 3.87
CA ARG A 43 -9.78 -7.56 4.49
C ARG A 43 -9.84 -6.42 3.49
N LEU A 44 -9.44 -6.64 2.23
CA LEU A 44 -9.53 -5.62 1.19
C LEU A 44 -10.99 -5.30 0.81
N MET A 45 -11.91 -6.27 0.87
CA MET A 45 -13.34 -6.03 0.61
C MET A 45 -13.98 -5.14 1.68
N GLU A 46 -13.41 -5.05 2.87
CA GLU A 46 -13.89 -4.21 3.97
C GLU A 46 -13.35 -2.77 3.89
N ILE A 47 -12.40 -2.49 2.98
CA ILE A 47 -11.82 -1.16 2.81
C ILE A 47 -12.74 -0.31 1.93
N ASN A 48 -13.23 0.79 2.49
CA ASN A 48 -13.88 1.84 1.73
C ASN A 48 -12.92 3.01 1.53
N LEU A 49 -12.59 3.30 0.27
CA LEU A 49 -11.79 4.47 -0.06
C LEU A 49 -12.65 5.74 0.03
N SER A 50 -12.03 6.85 0.39
CA SER A 50 -12.65 8.17 0.42
C SER A 50 -11.84 9.14 -0.42
N ASP A 51 -12.49 10.19 -0.91
CA ASP A 51 -11.82 11.30 -1.61
C ASP A 51 -11.05 12.25 -0.66
N ALA A 52 -11.00 11.93 0.64
CA ALA A 52 -10.20 12.68 1.60
C ALA A 52 -8.71 12.55 1.29
N ASN A 53 -7.95 13.61 1.57
CA ASN A 53 -6.52 13.62 1.29
C ASN A 53 -5.78 12.65 2.21
N ASP A 54 -4.89 11.83 1.63
CA ASP A 54 -4.10 10.87 2.39
C ASP A 54 -3.19 11.58 3.41
N THR A 55 -3.09 11.01 4.62
CA THR A 55 -2.15 11.48 5.65
C THR A 55 -1.09 10.41 5.87
N ILE A 56 0.16 10.71 5.57
CA ILE A 56 1.30 9.81 5.81
C ILE A 56 1.91 10.17 7.17
N SER A 57 1.90 9.21 8.09
CA SER A 57 2.53 9.31 9.42
C SER A 57 3.65 8.28 9.55
N TRP A 58 4.86 8.74 9.86
CA TRP A 58 5.97 7.85 10.21
C TRP A 58 6.01 7.68 11.72
N LYS A 59 6.08 6.42 12.19
CA LYS A 59 6.03 6.02 13.62
C LYS A 59 7.26 6.43 14.44
N LEU A 60 8.09 7.35 13.95
CA LEU A 60 9.38 7.71 14.55
C LEU A 60 9.29 8.82 15.62
N MET A 61 8.16 9.54 15.74
CA MET A 61 8.00 10.59 16.75
C MET A 61 6.71 10.46 17.56
N GLY A 62 6.75 10.87 18.83
CA GLY A 62 5.64 10.77 19.78
C GLY A 62 4.36 11.53 19.40
N SER A 63 4.41 12.41 18.40
CA SER A 63 3.24 13.08 17.79
C SER A 63 2.80 12.47 16.45
N GLY A 64 3.61 11.59 15.85
CA GLY A 64 3.28 10.78 14.67
C GLY A 64 3.16 11.50 13.32
N VAL A 65 3.22 12.83 13.23
CA VAL A 65 2.92 13.55 11.98
C VAL A 65 4.15 14.27 11.44
N PHE A 66 4.63 13.85 10.27
CA PHE A 66 5.65 14.55 9.48
C PHE A 66 5.22 14.61 8.01
N THR A 67 5.34 15.80 7.40
CA THR A 67 5.13 16.00 5.95
C THR A 67 6.41 15.72 5.16
N VAL A 68 6.30 15.40 3.87
CA VAL A 68 7.45 15.26 2.96
C VAL A 68 8.34 16.52 2.99
N LYS A 69 7.74 17.70 3.10
CA LYS A 69 8.46 18.98 3.22
C LYS A 69 9.29 19.05 4.51
N SER A 70 8.73 18.67 5.65
CA SER A 70 9.47 18.63 6.91
C SER A 70 10.58 17.57 6.91
N MET A 71 10.40 16.44 6.23
CA MET A 71 11.46 15.44 6.05
C MET A 71 12.66 16.02 5.27
N TYR A 72 12.40 16.65 4.13
CA TYR A 72 13.48 17.28 3.34
C TYR A 72 14.17 18.40 4.11
N THR A 73 13.41 19.19 4.87
CA THR A 73 13.95 20.27 5.70
C THR A 73 14.82 19.72 6.82
N ASP A 74 14.38 18.64 7.47
CA ASP A 74 15.15 17.96 8.51
C ASP A 74 16.47 17.41 7.95
N LEU A 75 16.44 16.69 6.82
CA LEU A 75 17.62 16.15 6.17
C LEU A 75 18.64 17.22 5.75
N ILE A 76 18.17 18.39 5.31
CA ILE A 76 19.04 19.52 4.96
C ILE A 76 19.66 20.14 6.22
N ASN A 77 18.92 20.19 7.32
CA ASN A 77 19.35 20.81 8.57
C ASN A 77 20.19 19.89 9.47
N THR A 78 20.03 18.57 9.36
CA THR A 78 20.81 17.55 10.11
C THR A 78 21.95 16.96 9.29
N GLY A 79 22.39 17.64 8.23
CA GLY A 79 23.50 17.19 7.38
C GLY A 79 24.77 16.89 8.18
N ASP A 80 25.00 15.59 8.39
CA ASP A 80 26.32 14.95 8.56
C ASP A 80 26.74 14.33 7.21
#